data_AF-A0A7Y8LN93-F1
#
_entry.id   AF-A0A7Y8LN93-F1
#
_cell.length_a   1.000
_cell.length_b   1.000
_cell.length_c   1.000
_cell.angle_alpha   90.00
_cell.angle_beta   90.00
_cell.angle_gamma   90.00
#
_symmetry.space_group_name_H-M   'P 1'
#
loop_
_entity.id
_entity.type
_entity.pdbx_description
1 polymer ?
#
loop_
_entity_poly.entity_id
_entity_poly.type
_entity_poly.pdbx_seq_one_letter_code
_entity_poly.pdbx_strand_id
1 'polypeptide(L)'
;MDKKGLSERDICTKFITPALKDAGWDIKTQIKEEVSFTAGKIFVRGKLVQRGKQKRADYILYHKPHLPIAIIEAKDNNHTISSGIQQAIDYSNDLDIPFVYSSNGDGFLEHDKTKSENIETELSLENFPSPDELWHRYSEWKN
;
A
#
# COMPACT_ATOMS: atom_id res chain seq x y z
N MET A 1 9.70 -23.94 -2.84
CA MET A 1 8.45 -23.47 -3.46
C MET A 1 8.83 -22.36 -4.41
N ASP A 2 8.45 -22.43 -5.68
CA ASP A 2 8.75 -21.35 -6.63
C ASP A 2 7.75 -20.21 -6.43
N LYS A 3 8.24 -19.02 -6.06
CA LYS A 3 7.42 -17.85 -5.77
C LYS A 3 6.75 -17.31 -7.04
N LYS A 4 7.33 -17.53 -8.22
CA LYS A 4 6.79 -17.08 -9.51
C LYS A 4 5.52 -17.79 -9.94
N GLY A 5 5.25 -18.99 -9.40
CA GLY A 5 4.01 -19.72 -9.60
C GLY A 5 2.87 -19.34 -8.64
N LEU A 6 3.12 -18.40 -7.72
CA LEU A 6 2.14 -17.97 -6.74
C LEU A 6 1.28 -16.82 -7.29
N SER A 7 -0.01 -16.83 -6.96
CA SER A 7 -0.91 -15.72 -7.26
C SER A 7 -0.57 -14.48 -6.42
N GLU A 8 -1.06 -13.30 -6.81
CA GLU A 8 -0.98 -12.08 -5.98
C GLU A 8 -1.50 -12.33 -4.56
N ARG A 9 -2.62 -13.05 -4.41
CA ARG A 9 -3.18 -13.37 -3.10
C ARG A 9 -2.30 -14.33 -2.28
N ASP A 10 -1.62 -15.26 -2.93
CA ASP A 10 -0.60 -16.08 -2.27
C ASP A 10 0.59 -15.24 -1.81
N ILE A 11 1.04 -14.28 -2.63
CA ILE A 11 2.11 -13.34 -2.27
C ILE A 11 1.73 -12.52 -1.03
N CYS A 12 0.52 -11.97 -1.03
CA CYS A 12 -0.06 -11.27 0.10
C CYS A 12 0.01 -12.13 1.37
N THR A 13 -0.63 -13.30 1.35
CA THR A 13 -0.83 -14.12 2.55
C THR A 13 0.44 -14.82 3.05
N LYS A 14 1.39 -15.14 2.16
CA LYS A 14 2.61 -15.91 2.52
C LYS A 14 3.83 -15.05 2.80
N PHE A 15 3.87 -13.81 2.33
CA PHE A 15 5.05 -12.93 2.46
C PHE A 15 4.72 -11.55 3.03
N ILE A 16 3.72 -10.87 2.48
CA ILE A 16 3.41 -9.49 2.89
C ILE A 16 2.74 -9.47 4.28
N THR A 17 1.64 -10.21 4.49
CA THR A 17 0.94 -10.23 5.78
C THR A 17 1.86 -10.67 6.93
N PRO A 18 2.69 -11.73 6.78
CA PRO A 18 3.69 -12.07 7.78
C PRO A 18 4.69 -10.93 8.06
N ALA A 19 5.23 -10.28 7.02
CA ALA A 19 6.15 -9.15 7.19
C ALA A 19 5.53 -7.99 8.00
N LEU A 20 4.27 -7.63 7.70
CA LEU A 20 3.55 -6.60 8.46
C LEU A 20 3.36 -7.00 9.92
N LYS A 21 2.98 -8.26 10.16
CA LYS A 21 2.80 -8.78 11.52
C LYS A 21 4.12 -8.78 12.30
N ASP A 22 5.21 -9.21 11.67
CA ASP A 22 6.54 -9.28 12.29
C ASP A 22 7.11 -7.87 12.57
N ALA A 23 6.76 -6.88 11.76
CA ALA A 23 7.00 -5.46 12.02
C ALA A 23 6.12 -4.87 13.15
N GLY A 24 5.22 -5.66 13.75
CA GLY A 24 4.42 -5.27 14.91
C GLY A 24 3.04 -4.69 14.59
N TRP A 25 2.58 -4.77 13.35
CA TRP A 25 1.22 -4.35 12.99
C TRP A 25 0.16 -5.34 13.49
N ASP A 26 -0.88 -4.83 14.15
CA ASP A 26 -2.03 -5.65 14.52
C ASP A 26 -2.95 -5.86 13.30
N ILE A 27 -2.96 -7.10 12.80
CA ILE A 27 -3.78 -7.53 11.66
C ILE A 27 -5.27 -7.20 11.84
N LYS A 28 -5.80 -7.25 13.06
CA LYS A 28 -7.25 -7.07 13.30
C LYS A 28 -7.66 -5.61 13.38
N THR A 29 -6.78 -4.75 13.87
CA THR A 29 -7.14 -3.37 14.24
C THR A 29 -6.47 -2.32 13.36
N GLN A 30 -5.28 -2.62 12.83
CA GLN A 30 -4.46 -1.68 12.07
C GLN A 30 -4.35 -2.01 10.58
N ILE A 31 -4.67 -3.24 10.16
CA ILE A 31 -4.58 -3.65 8.75
C ILE A 31 -5.98 -3.86 8.18
N LYS A 32 -6.25 -3.27 7.01
CA LYS A 32 -7.43 -3.63 6.20
C LYS A 32 -6.98 -4.09 4.83
N GLU A 33 -7.43 -5.28 4.44
CA GLU A 33 -7.20 -5.88 3.13
C GLU A 33 -8.32 -5.50 2.12
N GLU A 34 -7.97 -5.50 0.83
CA GLU A 34 -8.89 -5.34 -0.31
C GLU A 34 -9.83 -4.13 -0.20
N VAL A 35 -9.31 -3.00 0.29
CA VAL A 35 -10.11 -1.81 0.59
C VAL A 35 -10.50 -1.09 -0.68
N SER A 36 -11.80 -1.05 -0.96
CA SER A 36 -12.35 -0.27 -2.05
C SER A 36 -12.81 1.09 -1.55
N PHE A 37 -12.33 2.17 -2.16
CA PHE A 37 -12.52 3.53 -1.64
C PHE A 37 -13.14 4.52 -2.65
N THR A 38 -13.39 4.10 -3.89
CA THR A 38 -14.19 4.89 -4.84
C THR A 38 -15.29 4.04 -5.48
N ALA A 39 -16.45 4.62 -5.75
CA ALA A 39 -17.54 3.95 -6.48
C ALA A 39 -17.34 3.96 -8.01
N GLY A 40 -16.15 4.35 -8.49
CA GLY A 40 -15.86 4.66 -9.88
C GLY A 40 -16.32 6.07 -10.26
N LYS A 41 -15.44 6.86 -10.89
CA LYS A 41 -15.78 8.20 -11.40
C LYS A 41 -16.82 8.07 -12.52
N ILE A 42 -17.88 8.88 -12.51
CA ILE A 42 -18.85 8.91 -13.61
C ILE A 42 -18.30 9.81 -14.71
N PHE A 43 -18.10 9.25 -15.90
CA PHE A 43 -17.74 9.98 -17.11
C PHE A 43 -18.99 10.22 -17.94
N VAL A 44 -19.30 11.48 -18.24
CA VAL A 44 -20.39 11.86 -19.15
C VAL A 44 -19.78 12.40 -20.43
N ARG A 45 -20.06 11.76 -21.57
CA ARG A 45 -19.65 12.22 -22.91
C ARG A 45 -20.87 12.26 -23.82
N GLY A 46 -21.48 13.43 -23.97
CA GLY A 46 -22.74 13.59 -24.70
C GLY A 46 -23.89 12.86 -23.99
N LYS A 47 -24.60 11.97 -24.70
CA LYS A 47 -25.69 11.14 -24.13
C LYS A 47 -25.21 9.84 -23.45
N LEU A 48 -23.91 9.53 -23.52
CA LEU A 48 -23.34 8.33 -22.91
C LEU A 48 -22.82 8.64 -21.50
N VAL A 49 -23.33 7.88 -20.52
CA VAL A 49 -22.86 7.88 -19.14
C VAL A 49 -22.11 6.56 -18.92
N GLN A 50 -20.80 6.65 -18.68
CA GLN A 50 -19.96 5.50 -18.38
C GLN A 50 -19.42 5.63 -16.94
N ARG A 51 -19.50 4.55 -16.16
CA ARG A 51 -18.86 4.50 -14.84
C ARG A 51 -17.44 3.98 -14.99
N GLY A 52 -16.49 4.73 -14.45
CA GLY A 52 -15.10 4.31 -14.33
C GLY A 52 -14.94 3.10 -13.42
N LYS A 53 -13.77 2.46 -13.47
CA LYS A 53 -13.44 1.37 -12.55
C LYS A 53 -13.35 1.88 -11.11
N GLN A 54 -13.91 1.09 -10.20
CA GLN A 54 -13.70 1.23 -8.76
C GLN A 54 -12.21 1.02 -8.44
N LYS A 55 -11.65 1.94 -7.65
CA LYS A 55 -10.29 1.80 -7.12
C LYS A 55 -10.31 0.95 -5.85
N ARG A 56 -9.39 -0.01 -5.78
CA ARG A 56 -9.21 -0.95 -4.68
C ARG A 56 -7.72 -1.09 -4.41
N ALA A 57 -7.33 -0.93 -3.14
CA ALA A 57 -5.97 -1.13 -2.66
C ALA A 57 -5.87 -2.50 -1.97
N ASP A 58 -4.69 -3.13 -2.03
CA ASP A 58 -4.49 -4.43 -1.40
C ASP A 58 -4.41 -4.32 0.12
N TYR A 59 -3.68 -3.32 0.64
CA TYR A 59 -3.67 -3.00 2.07
C TYR A 59 -3.78 -1.50 2.32
N ILE A 60 -4.51 -1.15 3.38
CA ILE A 60 -4.40 0.15 4.04
C ILE A 60 -4.04 -0.08 5.50
N LEU A 61 -3.01 0.62 5.96
CA LEU A 61 -2.52 0.56 7.32
C LEU A 61 -2.98 1.80 8.11
N TYR A 62 -3.47 1.55 9.32
CA TYR A 62 -4.08 2.51 10.21
C TYR A 62 -3.30 2.59 11.51
N HIS A 63 -2.81 3.77 11.88
CA HIS A 63 -2.27 3.95 13.23
C HIS A 63 -3.39 3.93 14.28
N LYS A 64 -4.55 4.52 13.94
CA LYS A 64 -5.79 4.52 14.72
C LYS A 64 -6.98 4.25 13.79
N PRO A 65 -8.15 3.80 14.27
CA PRO A 65 -9.28 3.36 13.44
C PRO A 65 -9.73 4.30 12.30
N HIS A 66 -9.47 5.60 12.42
CA HIS A 66 -9.83 6.63 11.44
C HIS A 66 -8.63 7.41 10.90
N LEU A 67 -7.42 6.90 11.09
CA LEU A 67 -6.18 7.56 10.66
C LEU A 67 -5.35 6.60 9.81
N PRO A 68 -5.66 6.49 8.50
CA PRO A 68 -4.83 5.74 7.57
C PRO A 68 -3.51 6.50 7.39
N ILE A 69 -2.40 5.78 7.50
CA ILE A 69 -1.06 6.37 7.37
C ILE A 69 -0.23 5.73 6.27
N ALA A 70 -0.54 4.49 5.88
CA ALA A 70 0.14 3.84 4.77
C ALA A 70 -0.81 3.06 3.84
N ILE A 71 -0.38 2.88 2.59
CA ILE A 71 -1.05 2.06 1.57
C ILE A 71 -0.05 1.11 0.93
N ILE A 72 -0.47 -0.11 0.62
CA ILE A 72 0.38 -1.11 -0.05
C ILE A 72 -0.38 -1.66 -1.25
N GLU A 73 0.30 -1.68 -2.40
CA GLU A 73 -0.11 -2.43 -3.58
C GLU A 73 0.79 -3.67 -3.73
N ALA A 74 0.19 -4.83 -3.94
CA ALA A 74 0.86 -6.09 -4.16
C ALA A 74 0.80 -6.49 -5.64
N LYS A 75 1.84 -7.19 -6.11
CA LYS A 75 1.88 -7.87 -7.40
C LYS A 75 2.39 -9.29 -7.22
N ASP A 76 2.17 -10.14 -8.22
CA ASP A 76 2.80 -11.46 -8.24
C ASP A 76 4.31 -11.32 -8.43
N ASN A 77 5.05 -12.38 -8.11
CA ASN A 77 6.51 -12.33 -8.11
C ASN A 77 7.15 -12.30 -9.51
N ASN A 78 6.37 -12.37 -10.59
CA ASN A 78 6.90 -12.15 -11.94
C ASN A 78 7.12 -10.66 -12.23
N HIS A 79 6.59 -9.77 -11.39
CA HIS A 79 6.79 -8.34 -11.48
C HIS A 79 7.94 -7.87 -10.58
N THR A 80 8.47 -6.67 -10.85
CA THR A 80 9.43 -6.02 -9.95
C THR A 80 8.73 -5.50 -8.69
N ILE A 81 9.48 -5.30 -7.61
CA ILE A 81 8.96 -4.69 -6.37
C ILE A 81 8.33 -3.31 -6.60
N SER A 82 8.80 -2.56 -7.61
CA SER A 82 8.36 -1.21 -7.96
C SER A 82 7.12 -1.17 -8.87
N SER A 83 6.72 -2.30 -9.43
CA SER A 83 5.68 -2.36 -10.49
C SER A 83 4.32 -1.79 -10.09
N GLY A 84 3.96 -1.86 -8.80
CA GLY A 84 2.71 -1.30 -8.25
C GLY A 84 2.83 0.13 -7.76
N ILE A 85 4.02 0.76 -7.77
CA ILE A 85 4.24 2.00 -7.02
C ILE A 85 3.41 3.17 -7.55
N GLN A 86 3.31 3.33 -8.88
CA GLN A 86 2.54 4.43 -9.47
C GLN A 86 1.05 4.31 -9.14
N GLN A 87 0.52 3.07 -9.14
CA GLN A 87 -0.86 2.80 -8.76
C GLN A 87 -1.09 3.11 -7.28
N ALA A 88 -0.15 2.73 -6.41
CA ALA A 88 -0.20 3.01 -4.98
C ALA A 88 -0.12 4.54 -4.70
N ILE A 89 0.72 5.29 -5.43
CA ILE A 89 0.81 6.75 -5.35
C ILE A 89 -0.52 7.40 -5.75
N ASP A 90 -1.13 6.95 -6.85
CA ASP A 90 -2.43 7.46 -7.30
C ASP A 90 -3.52 7.26 -6.25
N TYR A 91 -3.50 6.12 -5.55
CA TYR A 91 -4.43 5.81 -4.47
C TYR A 91 -4.15 6.63 -3.20
N SER A 92 -2.87 6.78 -2.86
CA SER A 92 -2.41 7.64 -1.76
C SER A 92 -2.87 9.09 -1.95
N ASN A 93 -2.81 9.62 -3.18
CA ASN A 93 -3.26 10.98 -3.47
C ASN A 93 -4.77 11.15 -3.31
N ASP A 94 -5.57 10.14 -3.68
CA ASP A 94 -7.02 10.18 -3.49
C ASP A 94 -7.42 10.09 -2.00
N LEU A 95 -6.59 9.45 -1.16
CA LEU A 95 -6.88 9.19 0.26
C LEU A 95 -6.10 10.07 1.24
N ASP A 96 -5.24 10.96 0.75
CA ASP A 96 -4.31 11.79 1.54
C ASP A 96 -3.44 10.97 2.51
N ILE A 97 -2.91 9.85 2.03
CA ILE A 97 -2.04 8.93 2.79
C ILE A 97 -0.57 9.22 2.46
N PRO A 98 0.32 9.47 3.45
CA PRO A 98 1.69 9.91 3.16
C PRO A 98 2.69 8.78 2.85
N PHE A 99 2.53 7.58 3.43
CA PHE A 99 3.45 6.47 3.17
C PHE A 99 2.87 5.50 2.15
N VAL A 100 3.65 5.17 1.13
CA VAL A 100 3.19 4.38 -0.02
C VAL A 100 4.15 3.23 -0.24
N TYR A 101 3.62 2.03 -0.45
CA TYR A 101 4.44 0.84 -0.67
C TYR A 101 3.97 0.04 -1.88
N SER A 102 4.93 -0.59 -2.54
CA SER A 102 4.68 -1.62 -3.55
C SER A 102 5.48 -2.87 -3.18
N SER A 103 4.94 -4.06 -3.41
CA SER A 103 5.63 -5.33 -3.12
C SER A 103 5.27 -6.43 -4.12
N ASN A 104 6.23 -7.30 -4.41
CA ASN A 104 6.04 -8.54 -5.17
C ASN A 104 6.31 -9.80 -4.32
N GLY A 105 6.44 -9.63 -3.00
CA GLY A 105 6.79 -10.67 -2.04
C GLY A 105 8.28 -10.93 -1.82
N ASP A 106 9.21 -10.26 -2.50
CA ASP A 106 10.66 -10.32 -2.20
C ASP A 106 11.11 -9.19 -1.26
N GLY A 107 10.38 -8.07 -1.27
CA GLY A 107 10.65 -6.88 -0.49
C GLY A 107 9.59 -5.83 -0.76
N PHE A 108 9.87 -4.60 -0.35
CA PHE A 108 9.01 -3.44 -0.57
C PHE A 108 9.80 -2.32 -1.25
N LEU A 109 9.15 -1.58 -2.14
CA LEU A 109 9.57 -0.23 -2.46
C LEU A 109 8.70 0.73 -1.62
N GLU A 110 9.32 1.47 -0.71
CA GLU A 110 8.72 2.61 -0.02
C GLU A 110 8.79 3.84 -0.92
N HIS A 111 7.70 4.59 -1.00
CA HIS A 111 7.63 5.97 -1.47
C HIS A 111 7.07 6.84 -0.33
N ASP A 112 7.94 7.62 0.29
CA ASP A 112 7.66 8.43 1.48
C ASP A 112 7.43 9.89 1.08
N LYS A 113 6.16 10.32 1.08
CA LYS A 113 5.76 11.69 0.71
C LYS A 113 6.09 12.73 1.79
N THR A 114 6.58 12.31 2.95
CA THR A 114 6.99 13.23 4.03
C THR A 114 8.40 13.76 3.83
N LYS A 115 9.22 13.10 3.01
CA LYS A 115 10.60 13.48 2.73
C LYS A 115 10.70 14.40 1.53
N SER A 116 11.73 15.28 1.52
CA SER A 116 12.08 16.13 0.38
C SER A 116 13.14 15.51 -0.54
N GLU A 117 13.93 14.56 -0.03
CA GLU A 117 15.00 13.85 -0.73
C GLU A 117 14.93 12.35 -0.42
N ASN A 118 15.45 11.49 -1.31
CA ASN A 118 15.40 10.03 -1.16
C ASN A 118 13.98 9.52 -0.82
N ILE A 119 13.01 10.03 -1.59
CA ILE A 119 11.59 9.71 -1.41
C ILE A 119 11.31 8.23 -1.63
N GLU A 120 12.16 7.52 -2.38
CA GLU A 120 12.02 6.10 -2.65
C GLU A 120 13.16 5.30 -2.02
N THR A 121 12.82 4.18 -1.37
CA THR A 121 13.78 3.29 -0.72
C THR A 121 13.32 1.85 -0.82
N GLU A 122 14.22 0.95 -1.21
CA GLU A 122 13.95 -0.49 -1.18
C GLU A 122 14.16 -1.04 0.23
N LEU A 123 13.21 -1.85 0.70
CA LEU A 123 13.22 -2.50 2.00
C LEU A 123 13.10 -4.01 1.80
N SER A 124 13.84 -4.79 2.59
CA SER A 124 13.56 -6.22 2.69
C SER A 124 12.30 -6.48 3.50
N LEU A 125 11.78 -7.71 3.45
CA LEU A 125 10.54 -8.06 4.17
C LEU A 125 10.66 -7.86 5.69
N GLU A 126 11.82 -8.15 6.26
CA GLU A 126 12.10 -7.98 7.69
C GLU A 126 12.31 -6.52 8.12
N ASN A 127 12.47 -5.60 7.18
CA ASN A 127 12.73 -4.18 7.44
C ASN A 127 11.50 -3.30 7.14
N PHE A 128 10.31 -3.89 7.06
CA PHE A 128 9.09 -3.10 6.97
C PHE A 128 8.91 -2.27 8.26
N PRO A 129 8.61 -0.97 8.18
CA PRO A 129 8.55 -0.11 9.34
C PRO A 129 7.37 -0.47 10.26
N SER A 130 7.63 -0.39 11.56
CA SER A 130 6.63 -0.61 12.60
C SER A 130 5.57 0.50 12.66
N PRO A 131 4.41 0.27 13.28
CA PRO A 131 3.39 1.30 13.47
C PRO A 131 3.92 2.55 14.19
N ASP A 132 4.82 2.38 15.16
CA ASP A 132 5.39 3.48 15.95
C ASP A 132 6.41 4.29 15.15
N GLU A 133 7.24 3.63 14.33
CA GLU A 133 8.19 4.33 13.45
C GLU A 133 7.48 5.18 12.40
N LEU A 134 6.47 4.63 11.73
CA LEU A 134 5.68 5.42 10.77
C LEU A 134 4.91 6.54 11.47
N TRP A 135 4.39 6.29 12.67
CA TRP A 135 3.73 7.33 13.44
C TRP A 135 4.67 8.47 13.83
N HIS A 136 5.89 8.15 14.23
CA HIS A 136 6.91 9.14 14.54
C HIS A 136 7.20 10.04 13.33
N ARG A 137 7.51 9.43 12.17
CA ARG A 137 7.72 10.16 10.90
C ARG A 137 6.51 11.02 10.52
N TYR A 138 5.30 10.48 10.65
CA TYR A 138 4.05 11.20 10.37
C TYR A 138 3.90 12.43 11.26
N SER A 139 4.17 12.27 12.56
CA SER A 139 4.03 13.33 13.55
C SER A 139 5.03 14.45 13.33
N GLU A 140 6.29 14.12 12.99
CA GLU A 140 7.31 15.11 12.64
C GLU A 140 6.93 15.90 11.39
N TRP A 141 6.37 15.26 10.37
CA TRP A 141 5.93 15.92 9.15
C TRP A 141 4.73 16.87 9.32
N LYS A 142 3.83 16.56 10.26
CA LYS A 142 2.64 17.39 10.54
C LYS A 142 2.90 18.57 11.48
N ASN A 143 4.05 18.60 12.16
CA ASN A 143 4.47 19.71 13.01
C ASN A 143 5.04 20.86 12.17
#